data_AF-A0A6P0SKJ0-F1
#
_entry.id   AF-A0A6P0SKJ0-F1
#
_cell.length_a   1.000
_cell.length_b   1.000
_cell.length_c   1.000
_cell.angle_alpha   90.00
_cell.angle_beta   90.00
_cell.angle_gamma   90.00
#
_symmetry.space_group_name_H-M   'P 1'
#
loop_
_entity.id
_entity.type
_entity.pdbx_description
1 polymer ?
#
loop_
_entity_poly.entity_id
_entity_poly.type
_entity_poly.pdbx_seq_one_letter_code
_entity_poly.pdbx_strand_id
1 'polypeptide(L)'
;MKNNKHIAMWSCPRSRSTAMARAFEQLDECMVFDEPLFGAYLVKRGLDKPCEEREVGQYLETNHEKVIQKITGSLPEGVSFSFQKHQSKHALPEFGRNWLKSLNNFFLIRNPKEIILSYHKLYKKKLTMDHIGIEYHYNLFIEIELLIGKKAVVIDSIDLVNNTRKVLLFLCSEFQIKFSEKMLNWEVNPKASKLLQ
;
A
#
# COMPACT_ATOMS: atom_id res chain seq x y z
N MET A 1 -5.97 -6.38 -25.94
CA MET A 1 -5.25 -6.65 -24.67
C MET A 1 -6.09 -6.07 -23.55
N LYS A 2 -6.53 -6.88 -22.56
CA LYS A 2 -7.18 -6.34 -21.35
C LYS A 2 -6.19 -5.39 -20.69
N ASN A 3 -6.54 -4.12 -20.54
CA ASN A 3 -5.69 -3.17 -19.84
C ASN A 3 -5.84 -3.47 -18.34
N ASN A 4 -4.94 -4.29 -17.78
CA ASN A 4 -5.02 -4.69 -16.38
C ASN A 4 -4.86 -3.46 -15.50
N LYS A 5 -5.82 -3.25 -14.60
CA LYS A 5 -5.84 -2.10 -13.73
C LYS A 5 -5.18 -2.47 -12.39
N HIS A 6 -3.95 -2.01 -12.21
CA HIS A 6 -3.23 -2.15 -10.96
C HIS A 6 -3.25 -0.81 -10.22
N ILE A 7 -3.83 -0.77 -9.04
CA ILE A 7 -3.95 0.42 -8.19
C ILE A 7 -2.98 0.28 -7.04
N ALA A 8 -2.05 1.22 -6.89
CA ALA A 8 -1.02 1.21 -5.86
C ALA A 8 -1.20 2.39 -4.90
N MET A 9 -1.47 2.07 -3.64
CA MET A 9 -1.48 3.02 -2.55
C MET A 9 -0.11 3.04 -1.88
N TRP A 10 0.52 4.20 -1.88
CA TRP A 10 1.76 4.45 -1.17
C TRP A 10 1.46 5.10 0.17
N SER A 11 2.14 4.67 1.24
CA SER A 11 1.94 5.23 2.57
C SER A 11 3.22 5.19 3.40
N CYS A 12 3.28 6.02 4.44
CA CYS A 12 4.16 5.80 5.59
C CYS A 12 3.51 4.82 6.56
N PRO A 13 4.29 4.13 7.41
CA PRO A 13 3.71 3.33 8.47
C PRO A 13 2.83 4.19 9.38
N ARG A 14 1.81 3.57 9.99
CA ARG A 14 0.83 4.25 10.86
C ARG A 14 -0.05 5.31 10.15
N SER A 15 -0.18 5.26 8.83
CA SER A 15 -1.04 6.17 8.05
C SER A 15 -2.47 5.65 7.81
N ARG A 16 -2.95 4.66 8.59
CA ARG A 16 -4.27 4.01 8.43
C ARG A 16 -4.46 3.24 7.11
N SER A 17 -3.37 2.87 6.44
CA SER A 17 -3.40 2.14 5.16
C SER A 17 -4.11 0.78 5.24
N THR A 18 -4.07 0.09 6.38
CA THR A 18 -4.81 -1.18 6.57
C THR A 18 -6.32 -1.00 6.38
N ALA A 19 -6.92 0.11 6.82
CA ALA A 19 -8.35 0.35 6.65
C ALA A 19 -8.72 0.45 5.17
N MET A 20 -7.87 1.08 4.35
CA MET A 20 -8.05 1.13 2.90
C MET A 20 -7.97 -0.28 2.29
N ALA A 21 -6.96 -1.07 2.65
CA ALA A 21 -6.86 -2.45 2.16
C ALA A 21 -8.09 -3.29 2.49
N ARG A 22 -8.64 -3.15 3.71
CA ARG A 22 -9.88 -3.82 4.12
C ARG A 22 -11.09 -3.41 3.29
N ALA A 23 -11.21 -2.13 2.92
CA ALA A 23 -12.30 -1.65 2.07
C ALA A 23 -12.26 -2.29 0.66
N PHE A 24 -11.08 -2.37 0.05
CA PHE A 24 -10.91 -2.98 -1.28
C PHE A 24 -11.07 -4.51 -1.26
N GLU A 25 -10.71 -5.16 -0.16
CA GLU A 25 -10.87 -6.61 0.04
C GLU A 25 -12.34 -7.07 0.03
N GLN A 26 -13.28 -6.14 0.25
CA GLN A 26 -14.72 -6.44 0.18
C GLN A 26 -15.26 -6.56 -1.25
N LEU A 27 -14.43 -6.30 -2.27
CA LEU A 27 -14.81 -6.36 -3.67
C LEU A 27 -14.37 -7.69 -4.27
N ASP A 28 -15.34 -8.52 -4.70
CA ASP A 28 -15.09 -9.86 -5.22
C ASP A 28 -14.22 -9.85 -6.50
N GLU A 29 -14.27 -8.77 -7.28
CA GLU A 29 -13.48 -8.57 -8.50
C GLU A 29 -12.09 -7.94 -8.26
N CYS A 30 -11.72 -7.70 -7.00
CA CYS A 30 -10.47 -7.05 -6.62
C CYS A 30 -9.50 -8.05 -5.96
N MET A 31 -8.30 -8.16 -6.53
CA MET A 31 -7.18 -8.84 -5.89
C MET A 31 -6.41 -7.85 -4.99
N VAL A 32 -6.28 -8.15 -3.70
CA VAL A 32 -5.56 -7.27 -2.75
C VAL A 32 -4.20 -7.83 -2.39
N PHE A 33 -3.15 -7.02 -2.55
CA PHE A 33 -1.79 -7.29 -2.08
C PHE A 33 -1.47 -6.45 -0.85
N ASP A 34 -1.07 -7.08 0.25
CA ASP A 34 -0.64 -6.38 1.47
C ASP A 34 0.88 -6.33 1.60
N GLU A 35 1.46 -5.13 1.45
CA GLU A 35 2.89 -4.84 1.57
C GLU A 35 3.80 -5.81 0.79
N PRO A 36 3.55 -6.06 -0.52
CA PRO A 36 4.19 -7.14 -1.27
C PRO A 36 5.71 -7.02 -1.39
N LEU A 37 6.27 -5.81 -1.28
CA LEU A 37 7.71 -5.56 -1.33
C LEU A 37 8.43 -5.81 0.01
N PHE A 38 7.72 -6.13 1.10
CA PHE A 38 8.29 -6.18 2.43
C PHE A 38 9.36 -7.27 2.59
N GLY A 39 9.13 -8.47 2.06
CA GLY A 39 10.10 -9.56 2.10
C GLY A 39 11.40 -9.23 1.37
N ALA A 40 11.30 -8.69 0.15
CA ALA A 40 12.45 -8.24 -0.61
C ALA A 40 13.20 -7.09 0.08
N TYR A 41 12.47 -6.15 0.68
CA TYR A 41 13.05 -5.04 1.46
C TYR A 41 13.89 -5.56 2.64
N LEU A 42 13.40 -6.53 3.40
CA LEU A 42 14.11 -7.08 4.56
C LEU A 42 15.43 -7.73 4.15
N VAL A 43 15.39 -8.60 3.13
CA VAL A 43 16.59 -9.28 2.61
C VAL A 43 17.60 -8.27 2.09
N LYS A 44 17.16 -7.27 1.33
CA LYS A 44 18.05 -6.26 0.75
C LYS A 44 18.72 -5.39 1.81
N ARG A 45 18.04 -5.11 2.94
CA ARG A 45 18.59 -4.34 4.05
C ARG A 45 19.45 -5.17 5.01
N GLY A 46 19.63 -6.47 4.77
CA GLY A 46 20.37 -7.35 5.67
C GLY A 46 19.76 -7.41 7.08
N LEU A 47 18.45 -7.19 7.18
CA LEU A 47 17.75 -7.23 8.45
C LEU A 47 17.43 -8.70 8.76
N ASP A 48 18.15 -9.27 9.73
CA ASP A 48 17.92 -10.60 10.28
C ASP A 48 16.54 -10.68 10.94
N LYS A 49 15.53 -10.98 10.13
CA LYS A 49 14.11 -11.07 10.51
C LYS A 49 13.54 -9.75 11.06
N PRO A 50 12.21 -9.56 11.00
CA PRO A 50 11.57 -8.32 11.41
C PRO A 50 11.41 -8.26 12.92
N CYS A 51 11.38 -7.02 13.40
CA CYS A 51 10.75 -6.56 14.64
C CYS A 51 9.69 -7.54 15.19
N GLU A 52 9.78 -7.87 16.48
CA GLU A 52 8.94 -8.80 17.27
C GLU A 52 7.40 -8.63 17.13
N GLU A 53 6.92 -7.71 16.31
CA GLU A 53 5.53 -7.28 16.22
C GLU A 53 4.73 -7.77 15.01
N ARG A 54 5.33 -8.50 14.05
CA ARG A 54 4.55 -9.16 12.98
C ARG A 54 4.95 -10.61 12.87
N GLU A 55 3.96 -11.48 13.02
CA GLU A 55 4.10 -12.93 12.95
C GLU A 55 4.96 -13.32 11.74
N VAL A 56 6.05 -14.00 12.07
CA VAL A 56 6.98 -14.63 11.16
C VAL A 56 6.24 -15.74 10.42
N GLY A 57 5.57 -15.41 9.32
CA GLY A 57 4.79 -16.41 8.57
C GLY A 57 4.44 -16.08 7.12
N GLN A 58 4.70 -14.87 6.63
CA GLN A 58 4.13 -14.40 5.35
C GLN A 58 5.14 -13.76 4.39
N TYR A 59 6.44 -14.06 4.54
CA TYR A 59 7.47 -13.73 3.55
C TYR A 59 7.54 -14.83 2.50
N LEU A 60 6.63 -14.84 1.53
CA LEU A 60 6.67 -15.89 0.50
C LEU A 60 7.70 -15.57 -0.59
N GLU A 61 7.82 -14.30 -0.99
CA GLU A 61 8.75 -13.90 -2.05
C GLU A 61 9.72 -12.82 -1.60
N THR A 62 11.01 -13.12 -1.75
CA THR A 62 12.12 -12.24 -1.38
C THR A 62 12.84 -11.69 -2.60
N ASN A 63 12.58 -12.23 -3.79
CA ASN A 63 13.07 -11.67 -5.03
C ASN A 63 12.15 -10.54 -5.51
N HIS A 64 12.63 -9.30 -5.41
CA HIS A 64 11.89 -8.12 -5.84
C HIS A 64 11.43 -8.16 -7.30
N GLU A 65 12.20 -8.77 -8.21
CA GLU A 65 11.82 -8.88 -9.63
C GLU A 65 10.57 -9.74 -9.79
N LYS A 66 10.50 -10.86 -9.07
CA LYS A 66 9.32 -11.74 -9.05
C LYS A 66 8.11 -11.05 -8.41
N VAL A 67 8.34 -10.30 -7.32
CA VAL A 67 7.27 -9.50 -6.70
C VAL A 67 6.73 -8.48 -7.69
N ILE A 68 7.61 -7.71 -8.34
CA ILE A 68 7.24 -6.68 -9.33
C ILE A 68 6.47 -7.32 -10.48
N GLN A 69 6.97 -8.43 -11.04
CA GLN A 69 6.30 -9.16 -12.11
C GLN A 69 4.88 -9.59 -11.69
N LYS A 70 4.70 -10.05 -10.45
CA LYS A 70 3.39 -10.45 -9.93
C LYS A 70 2.43 -9.28 -9.81
N ILE A 71 2.88 -8.15 -9.25
CA ILE A 71 2.01 -6.99 -8.97
C ILE A 71 1.77 -6.10 -10.20
N THR A 72 2.53 -6.26 -11.29
CA THR A 72 2.27 -5.60 -12.58
C THR A 72 1.79 -6.57 -13.67
N GLY A 73 1.57 -7.83 -13.32
CA GLY A 73 1.34 -8.92 -14.27
C GLY A 73 -0.11 -9.12 -14.68
N SER A 74 -0.40 -10.27 -15.30
CA SER A 74 -1.77 -10.66 -15.63
C SER A 74 -2.61 -10.93 -14.37
N LEU A 75 -3.83 -10.41 -14.35
CA LEU A 75 -4.81 -10.77 -13.32
C LEU A 75 -5.46 -12.13 -13.64
N PRO A 76 -5.79 -12.95 -12.63
CA PRO A 76 -6.51 -14.20 -12.84
C PRO A 76 -7.90 -13.99 -13.45
N GLU A 77 -8.49 -15.08 -13.94
CA GLU A 77 -9.88 -15.07 -14.40
C GLU A 77 -10.83 -14.66 -13.25
N GLY A 78 -11.85 -13.87 -13.57
CA GLY A 78 -12.79 -13.31 -12.58
C GLY A 78 -12.29 -12.08 -11.82
N VAL A 79 -10.99 -11.73 -11.92
CA VAL A 79 -10.43 -10.53 -11.29
C VAL A 79 -10.36 -9.38 -12.32
N SER A 80 -11.00 -8.27 -12.00
CA SER A 80 -11.06 -7.07 -12.85
C SER A 80 -9.88 -6.13 -12.62
N PHE A 81 -9.42 -6.03 -11.37
CA PHE A 81 -8.32 -5.12 -10.99
C PHE A 81 -7.61 -5.62 -9.72
N SER A 82 -6.45 -5.03 -9.41
CA SER A 82 -5.76 -5.27 -8.14
C SER A 82 -5.56 -3.99 -7.35
N PHE A 83 -5.68 -4.06 -6.03
CA PHE A 83 -5.29 -3.03 -5.08
C PHE A 83 -4.04 -3.44 -4.30
N GLN A 84 -3.06 -2.56 -4.18
CA GLN A 84 -1.78 -2.83 -3.53
C GLN A 84 -1.55 -1.82 -2.41
N LYS A 85 -1.44 -2.31 -1.17
CA LYS A 85 -1.01 -1.51 -0.02
C LYS A 85 0.51 -1.53 0.07
N HIS A 86 1.17 -0.43 -0.26
CA HIS A 86 2.61 -0.29 -0.14
C HIS A 86 3.01 0.63 1.02
N GLN A 87 4.15 0.30 1.63
CA GLN A 87 4.93 1.25 2.42
C GLN A 87 6.01 1.81 1.51
N SER A 88 6.11 3.14 1.36
CA SER A 88 7.06 3.73 0.40
C SER A 88 8.51 3.35 0.67
N LYS A 89 8.88 3.14 1.94
CA LYS A 89 10.23 2.70 2.31
C LYS A 89 10.61 1.30 1.78
N HIS A 90 9.63 0.47 1.40
CA HIS A 90 9.89 -0.86 0.83
C HIS A 90 10.30 -0.77 -0.65
N ALA A 91 9.98 0.32 -1.35
CA ALA A 91 10.39 0.53 -2.73
C ALA A 91 11.83 1.08 -2.78
N LEU A 92 12.82 0.20 -2.54
CA LEU A 92 14.22 0.58 -2.58
C LEU A 92 14.65 1.00 -4.00
N PRO A 93 15.54 2.00 -4.17
CA PRO A 93 16.03 2.43 -5.49
C PRO A 93 16.55 1.26 -6.35
N GLU A 94 17.16 0.26 -5.73
CA GLU A 94 17.70 -0.94 -6.38
C GLU A 94 16.64 -1.82 -7.04
N PHE A 95 15.36 -1.64 -6.69
CA PHE A 95 14.25 -2.36 -7.34
C PHE A 95 13.84 -1.71 -8.67
N GLY A 96 14.52 -0.62 -9.05
CA GLY A 96 14.15 0.21 -10.19
C GLY A 96 12.85 0.98 -9.98
N ARG A 97 12.52 1.82 -10.96
CA ARG A 97 11.32 2.67 -10.95
C ARG A 97 10.41 2.50 -12.15
N ASN A 98 10.91 1.93 -13.25
CA ASN A 98 10.15 1.82 -14.50
C ASN A 98 8.81 1.10 -14.36
N TRP A 99 8.73 0.09 -13.49
CA TRP A 99 7.51 -0.67 -13.21
C TRP A 99 6.37 0.18 -12.61
N LEU A 100 6.69 1.32 -11.97
CA LEU A 100 5.70 2.23 -11.40
C LEU A 100 4.82 2.87 -12.49
N LYS A 101 5.29 2.94 -13.75
CA LYS A 101 4.50 3.39 -14.91
C LYS A 101 3.34 2.47 -15.23
N SER A 102 3.42 1.20 -14.82
CA SER A 102 2.38 0.20 -15.04
C SER A 102 1.28 0.24 -13.97
N LEU A 103 1.36 1.18 -13.02
CA LEU A 103 0.46 1.30 -11.88
C LEU A 103 -0.30 2.63 -11.92
N ASN A 104 -1.51 2.60 -11.37
CA ASN A 104 -2.27 3.78 -11.00
C ASN A 104 -1.91 4.12 -9.55
N ASN A 105 -0.95 5.04 -9.39
CA ASN A 105 -0.35 5.37 -8.11
C ASN A 105 -1.12 6.48 -7.39
N PHE A 106 -1.35 6.32 -6.09
CA PHE A 106 -1.80 7.39 -5.21
C PHE A 106 -1.14 7.31 -3.84
N PHE A 107 -1.19 8.40 -3.10
CA PHE A 107 -0.48 8.58 -1.84
C PHE A 107 -1.47 8.81 -0.71
N LEU A 108 -1.32 8.05 0.38
CA LEU A 108 -2.04 8.25 1.63
C LEU A 108 -1.09 8.91 2.63
N ILE A 109 -1.35 10.17 2.92
CA ILE A 109 -0.56 10.97 3.86
C ILE A 109 -1.23 11.03 5.23
N ARG A 110 -0.44 11.30 6.25
CA ARG A 110 -0.92 11.59 7.60
C ARG A 110 -0.01 12.62 8.25
N ASN A 111 -0.58 13.45 9.11
CA ASN A 111 0.18 14.43 9.88
C ASN A 111 1.38 13.76 10.59
N PRO A 112 2.63 14.20 10.33
CA PRO A 112 3.83 13.62 10.93
C PRO A 112 3.79 13.55 12.46
N LYS A 113 3.18 14.56 13.13
CA LYS A 113 3.03 14.57 14.58
C LYS A 113 2.22 13.37 15.07
N GLU A 114 1.16 13.02 14.37
CA GLU A 114 0.32 11.87 14.72
C GLU A 114 1.02 10.52 14.47
N ILE A 115 1.81 10.43 13.40
CA ILE A 115 2.61 9.24 13.10
C ILE A 115 3.59 8.98 14.24
N ILE A 116 4.35 10.01 14.63
CA ILE A 116 5.34 9.96 15.72
C ILE A 116 4.67 9.55 17.04
N LEU A 117 3.56 10.21 17.40
CA LEU A 117 2.82 9.90 18.63
C LEU A 117 2.28 8.46 18.63
N SER A 118 1.73 7.98 17.51
CA SER A 118 1.27 6.59 17.41
C SER A 118 2.41 5.59 17.54
N TYR A 119 3.58 5.89 16.97
CA TYR A 119 4.76 5.03 17.05
C TYR A 119 5.29 4.96 18.49
N HIS A 120 5.48 6.11 19.13
CA HIS A 120 6.02 6.19 20.47
C HIS A 120 5.19 5.38 21.49
N LYS A 121 3.85 5.42 21.36
CA LYS A 121 2.93 4.66 22.21
C LYS A 121 3.09 3.13 22.11
N LEU A 122 3.39 2.61 20.92
CA LEU A 122 3.45 1.17 20.68
C LEU A 122 4.83 0.60 20.98
N TYR A 123 5.86 1.18 20.38
CA TYR A 123 7.17 0.51 20.31
C TYR A 123 8.07 0.82 21.50
N LYS A 124 7.78 1.87 22.30
CA LYS A 124 8.57 2.36 23.45
C LYS A 124 10.11 2.44 23.26
N LYS A 125 10.59 2.30 22.01
CA LYS A 125 11.99 2.28 21.59
C LYS A 125 12.39 3.65 21.02
N LYS A 126 13.69 3.83 20.79
CA LYS A 126 14.26 5.01 20.13
C LYS A 126 13.74 5.11 18.70
N LEU A 127 12.75 5.97 18.49
CA LEU A 127 12.18 6.27 17.16
C LEU A 127 13.24 6.99 16.31
N THR A 128 13.42 6.55 15.07
CA THR A 128 14.31 7.22 14.11
C THR A 128 13.52 7.67 12.89
N MET A 129 14.10 8.58 12.10
CA MET A 129 13.48 9.04 10.84
C MET A 129 13.23 7.88 9.88
N ASP A 130 14.11 6.87 9.86
CA ASP A 130 13.96 5.67 9.04
C ASP A 130 12.71 4.84 9.41
N HIS A 131 12.38 4.76 10.70
CA HIS A 131 11.15 4.10 11.14
C HIS A 131 9.90 4.83 10.65
N ILE A 132 9.91 6.16 10.66
CA ILE A 132 8.79 7.02 10.27
C ILE A 132 8.60 7.02 8.75
N GLY A 133 9.69 7.11 7.99
CA GLY A 133 9.72 6.93 6.54
C GLY A 133 9.05 8.02 5.69
N ILE A 134 8.85 9.23 6.23
CA ILE A 134 8.28 10.37 5.48
C ILE A 134 9.16 10.77 4.31
N GLU A 135 10.48 10.76 4.48
CA GLU A 135 11.43 11.11 3.42
C GLU A 135 11.33 10.15 2.23
N TYR A 136 11.30 8.83 2.48
CA TYR A 136 11.06 7.84 1.43
C TYR A 136 9.73 8.06 0.71
N HIS A 137 8.69 8.48 1.44
CA HIS A 137 7.36 8.72 0.89
C HIS A 137 7.32 9.96 -0.01
N TYR A 138 7.93 11.06 0.43
CA TYR A 138 8.05 12.29 -0.36
C TYR A 138 8.92 12.09 -1.60
N ASN A 139 10.09 11.45 -1.46
CA ASN A 139 10.98 11.22 -2.60
C ASN A 139 10.31 10.32 -3.65
N LEU A 140 9.62 9.26 -3.23
CA LEU A 140 8.89 8.40 -4.15
C LEU A 140 7.73 9.14 -4.85
N PHE A 141 7.05 10.06 -4.16
CA PHE A 141 6.04 10.93 -4.76
C PHE A 141 6.63 11.76 -5.90
N ILE A 142 7.73 12.47 -5.65
CA ILE A 142 8.40 13.28 -6.67
C ILE A 142 8.88 12.41 -7.83
N GLU A 143 9.52 11.26 -7.56
CA GLU A 143 9.98 10.33 -8.59
C GLU A 143 8.83 9.84 -9.47
N ILE A 144 7.68 9.49 -8.88
CA ILE A 144 6.50 9.02 -9.63
C ILE A 144 5.93 10.13 -10.51
N GLU A 145 5.79 11.35 -9.99
CA GLU A 145 5.27 12.47 -10.80
C GLU A 145 6.19 12.79 -11.98
N LEU A 146 7.51 12.80 -11.76
CA LEU A 146 8.50 12.98 -12.82
C LEU A 146 8.46 11.85 -13.86
N LEU A 147 8.32 10.60 -13.39
CA LEU A 147 8.34 9.41 -14.24
C LEU A 147 7.11 9.30 -15.15
N ILE A 148 5.94 9.70 -14.64
CA ILE A 148 4.64 9.58 -15.32
C ILE A 148 4.25 10.89 -16.03
N GLY A 149 4.82 12.02 -15.62
CA GLY A 149 4.47 13.35 -16.15
C GLY A 149 3.07 13.80 -15.76
N LYS A 150 2.51 13.26 -14.68
CA LYS A 150 1.17 13.58 -14.16
C LYS A 150 1.23 13.70 -12.65
N LYS A 151 0.37 14.56 -12.10
CA LYS A 151 0.21 14.67 -10.66
C LYS A 151 -0.41 13.41 -10.08
N ALA A 152 0.16 12.91 -8.99
CA ALA A 152 -0.41 11.76 -8.30
C ALA A 152 -1.54 12.21 -7.38
N VAL A 153 -2.56 11.36 -7.21
CA VAL A 153 -3.62 11.60 -6.23
C VAL A 153 -3.04 11.50 -4.82
N VAL A 154 -3.39 12.46 -3.98
CA VAL A 154 -3.00 12.51 -2.56
C VAL A 154 -4.25 12.56 -1.70
N ILE A 155 -4.36 11.64 -0.76
CA ILE A 155 -5.45 11.54 0.22
C ILE A 155 -4.87 11.78 1.61
N ASP A 156 -5.45 12.71 2.36
CA ASP A 156 -5.18 12.80 3.79
C ASP A 156 -5.98 11.72 4.54
N SER A 157 -5.28 10.93 5.35
CA SER A 157 -5.88 9.91 6.20
C SER A 157 -6.92 10.46 7.18
N ILE A 158 -6.94 11.77 7.46
CA ILE A 158 -7.99 12.40 8.26
C ILE A 158 -9.32 12.46 7.50
N ASP A 159 -9.29 12.73 6.19
CA ASP A 159 -10.49 12.74 5.35
C ASP A 159 -11.08 11.34 5.25
N LEU A 160 -10.21 10.32 5.21
CA LEU A 160 -10.64 8.92 5.24
C LEU A 160 -11.41 8.58 6.52
N VAL A 161 -11.02 9.13 7.67
CA VAL A 161 -11.72 8.89 8.95
C VAL A 161 -12.97 9.73 9.07
N ASN A 162 -12.92 10.99 8.64
CA ASN A 162 -14.06 11.91 8.75
C ASN A 162 -15.19 11.50 7.81
N ASN A 163 -14.88 11.01 6.61
CA ASN A 163 -15.88 10.59 5.65
C ASN A 163 -15.34 9.51 4.69
N THR A 164 -15.25 8.27 5.18
CA THR A 164 -14.80 7.11 4.42
C THR A 164 -15.53 6.98 3.07
N ARG A 165 -16.86 7.13 3.07
CA ARG A 165 -17.68 7.03 1.86
C ARG A 165 -17.25 8.02 0.79
N LYS A 166 -17.07 9.30 1.16
CA LYS A 166 -16.66 10.35 0.20
C LYS A 166 -15.31 10.05 -0.42
N VAL A 167 -14.33 9.63 0.39
CA VAL A 167 -12.99 9.27 -0.09
C VAL A 167 -13.05 8.06 -1.02
N LEU A 168 -13.79 7.01 -0.65
CA LEU A 168 -13.91 5.81 -1.48
C LEU A 168 -14.65 6.10 -2.79
N LEU A 169 -15.72 6.90 -2.77
CA LEU A 169 -16.41 7.34 -4.00
C LEU A 169 -15.46 8.10 -4.93
N PHE A 170 -14.66 9.02 -4.38
CA PHE A 170 -13.66 9.76 -5.14
C PHE A 170 -12.62 8.82 -5.77
N LEU A 171 -12.02 7.91 -5.00
CA LEU A 171 -11.04 6.94 -5.51
C LEU A 171 -11.65 6.01 -6.55
N CYS A 172 -12.89 5.54 -6.33
CA CYS A 172 -13.59 4.70 -7.29
C CYS A 172 -13.81 5.43 -8.62
N SER A 173 -14.20 6.71 -8.57
CA SER A 173 -14.38 7.54 -9.76
C SER A 173 -13.05 7.77 -10.48
N GLU A 174 -12.00 8.16 -9.76
CA GLU A 174 -10.66 8.41 -10.30
C GLU A 174 -10.10 7.19 -11.03
N PHE A 175 -10.20 6.01 -10.40
CA PHE A 175 -9.70 4.77 -10.97
C PHE A 175 -10.72 4.06 -11.86
N GLN A 176 -11.88 4.65 -12.13
CA GLN A 176 -12.93 4.07 -12.96
C GLN A 176 -13.31 2.65 -12.52
N ILE A 177 -13.53 2.45 -11.21
CA ILE A 177 -14.05 1.20 -10.63
C ILE A 177 -15.41 1.47 -10.00
N LYS A 178 -16.25 0.44 -9.90
CA LYS A 178 -17.58 0.58 -9.31
C LYS A 178 -17.47 0.66 -7.78
N PHE A 179 -18.00 1.73 -7.19
CA PHE A 179 -18.18 1.79 -5.74
C PHE A 179 -19.19 0.74 -5.28
N SER A 180 -18.95 0.15 -4.10
CA SER A 180 -19.86 -0.80 -3.46
C SER A 180 -20.02 -0.47 -1.98
N GLU A 181 -21.24 -0.60 -1.48
CA GLU A 181 -21.55 -0.49 -0.04
C GLU A 181 -20.77 -1.51 0.81
N LYS A 182 -20.40 -2.65 0.21
CA LYS A 182 -19.54 -3.64 0.86
C LYS A 182 -18.24 -3.02 1.36
N MET A 183 -17.68 -2.02 0.66
CA MET A 183 -16.41 -1.38 1.03
C MET A 183 -16.46 -0.63 2.38
N LEU A 184 -17.65 -0.32 2.89
CA LEU A 184 -17.84 0.40 4.16
C LEU A 184 -18.02 -0.52 5.37
N ASN A 185 -18.19 -1.82 5.14
CA ASN A 185 -18.52 -2.78 6.18
C ASN A 185 -17.59 -3.99 6.07
N TRP A 186 -16.81 -4.24 7.11
CA TRP A 186 -15.99 -5.44 7.22
C TRP A 186 -15.99 -5.94 8.65
N GLU A 187 -16.05 -7.26 8.82
CA GLU A 187 -15.93 -7.86 10.15
C GLU A 187 -14.51 -7.64 10.69
N VAL A 188 -14.41 -7.28 11.97
CA VAL A 188 -13.13 -7.18 12.69
C VAL A 188 -12.68 -8.61 13.05
N ASN A 189 -12.39 -9.44 12.06
CA ASN A 189 -11.85 -10.77 12.27
C ASN A 189 -10.51 -10.92 11.52
N PRO A 190 -9.36 -10.85 12.21
CA PRO A 190 -8.04 -11.01 11.61
C PRO A 190 -7.87 -12.32 10.81
N LYS A 191 -8.60 -13.38 11.17
CA LYS A 191 -8.54 -14.69 10.49
C LYS A 191 -9.41 -14.78 9.23
N ALA A 192 -10.34 -13.84 9.02
CA ALA A 192 -11.20 -13.78 7.83
C ALA A 192 -10.57 -12.96 6.67
N SER A 193 -9.35 -12.47 6.89
CA SER A 193 -8.57 -11.69 5.93
C SER A 193 -8.17 -12.53 4.70
N LYS A 194 -8.69 -12.15 3.54
CA LYS A 194 -8.26 -12.60 2.21
C LYS A 194 -7.04 -11.86 1.66
N LEU A 195 -6.45 -10.91 2.42
CA LEU A 195 -5.22 -10.22 2.04
C LEU A 195 -4.19 -11.23 1.55
N LEU A 196 -3.87 -11.16 0.26
CA LEU A 196 -2.79 -11.97 -0.29
C LEU A 196 -1.48 -11.37 0.20
N GLN A 197 -0.65 -12.25 0.75
CA GLN A 197 0.68 -11.95 1.21
C GLN A 197 1.70 -12.56 0.26
#